data_AF-A0A924XUW8-F1
#
_entry.id   AF-A0A924XUW8-F1
#
_cell.length_a   1.000
_cell.length_b   1.000
_cell.length_c   1.000
_cell.angle_alpha   90.00
_cell.angle_beta   90.00
_cell.angle_gamma   90.00
#
_symmetry.space_group_name_H-M   'P 1'
#
loop_
_entity.id
_entity.type
_entity.pdbx_description
1 polymer ?
#
loop_
_entity_poly.entity_id
_entity_poly.type
_entity_poly.pdbx_seq_one_letter_code
_entity_poly.pdbx_strand_id
1 'polypeptide(L)'
;MPTALLSGAARHLLAPGQCGVIGPADDGGYWLLGLQSAEPALFADIAWSTATVAATTISRSAEVGLSMHTLATWFDVDDRPSLERLVRDLAAPGGPNDQFHAPATAACVAELRLTERLRPSMSDA
;
A
#
# COMPACT_ATOMS: atom_id res chain seq x y z
N MET A 1 6.71 -3.49 0.51
CA MET A 1 5.85 -3.88 -0.63
C MET A 1 6.52 -4.97 -1.50
N PRO A 2 5.89 -6.14 -1.67
CA PRO A 2 6.38 -7.22 -2.52
C PRO A 2 6.59 -6.82 -3.99
N THR A 3 7.74 -7.18 -4.56
CA THR A 3 8.08 -6.92 -5.98
C THR A 3 7.06 -7.52 -6.95
N ALA A 4 6.42 -8.63 -6.56
CA ALA A 4 5.39 -9.27 -7.36
C ALA A 4 4.17 -8.38 -7.60
N LEU A 5 3.78 -7.54 -6.62
CA LEU A 5 2.64 -6.61 -6.76
C LEU A 5 2.97 -5.51 -7.79
N LEU A 6 4.17 -4.91 -7.69
CA LEU A 6 4.63 -3.92 -8.66
C LEU A 6 4.73 -4.50 -10.07
N SER A 7 5.30 -5.69 -10.19
CA SER A 7 5.45 -6.37 -11.48
C SER A 7 4.08 -6.70 -12.08
N GLY A 8 3.11 -7.10 -11.25
CA GLY A 8 1.72 -7.31 -11.67
C GLY A 8 1.09 -6.03 -12.18
N ALA A 9 1.24 -4.91 -11.45
CA ALA A 9 0.77 -3.60 -11.88
C ALA A 9 1.34 -3.20 -13.24
N ALA A 10 2.66 -3.32 -13.41
CA ALA A 10 3.33 -3.00 -14.66
C ALA A 10 2.81 -3.84 -15.83
N ARG A 11 2.55 -5.14 -15.63
CA ARG A 11 1.98 -6.01 -16.69
C ARG A 11 0.60 -5.53 -17.14
N HIS A 12 -0.27 -5.11 -16.22
CA HIS A 12 -1.56 -4.53 -16.58
C HIS A 12 -1.41 -3.26 -17.41
N LEU A 13 -0.50 -2.36 -17.01
CA LEU A 13 -0.26 -1.09 -17.71
C LEU A 13 0.48 -1.24 -19.04
N LEU A 14 1.17 -2.36 -19.29
CA LEU A 14 1.83 -2.63 -20.57
C LEU A 14 0.90 -3.34 -21.56
N ALA A 15 -0.25 -3.84 -21.14
CA ALA A 15 -1.22 -4.48 -22.03
C ALA A 15 -1.92 -3.42 -22.91
N PRO A 16 -2.26 -3.73 -24.17
CA PRO A 16 -3.01 -2.80 -25.02
C PRO A 16 -4.36 -2.40 -24.42
N GLY A 17 -4.74 -1.13 -24.55
CA GLY A 17 -6.02 -0.60 -24.09
C GLY A 17 -5.91 0.80 -23.51
N GLN A 18 -6.90 1.16 -22.69
CA GLN A 18 -6.86 2.30 -21.78
C GLN A 18 -7.25 1.79 -20.39
N CYS A 19 -6.25 1.60 -19.54
CA CYS A 19 -6.47 1.13 -18.18
C CYS A 19 -5.65 1.92 -17.15
N GLY A 20 -6.16 1.87 -15.92
CA GLY A 20 -5.47 2.22 -14.70
C GLY A 20 -5.29 1.01 -13.81
N VAL A 21 -4.38 1.13 -12.85
CA VAL A 21 -4.18 0.16 -11.78
C VAL A 21 -4.16 0.90 -10.46
N ILE A 22 -4.89 0.39 -9.47
CA ILE A 22 -4.89 0.93 -8.11
C ILE A 22 -4.59 -0.19 -7.11
N GLY A 23 -3.71 0.09 -6.16
CA GLY A 23 -3.44 -0.74 -5.00
C GLY A 23 -4.00 -0.05 -3.76
N PRO A 24 -5.18 -0.44 -3.24
CA PRO A 24 -5.77 0.18 -2.05
C PRO A 24 -4.89 -0.03 -0.82
N ALA A 25 -4.82 0.98 0.04
CA ALA A 25 -4.20 0.89 1.35
C ALA A 25 -5.25 0.57 2.42
N ASP A 26 -4.84 -0.07 3.52
CA ASP A 26 -5.73 -0.45 4.63
C ASP A 26 -6.38 0.77 5.32
N ASP A 27 -5.78 1.95 5.20
CA ASP A 27 -6.29 3.22 5.74
C ASP A 27 -7.36 3.89 4.86
N GLY A 28 -7.63 3.33 3.68
CA GLY A 28 -8.58 3.83 2.67
C GLY A 28 -7.98 4.76 1.62
N GLY A 29 -6.68 5.04 1.69
CA GLY A 29 -5.87 5.58 0.61
C GLY A 29 -5.48 4.51 -0.42
N TYR A 30 -4.42 4.78 -1.18
CA TYR A 30 -3.81 3.80 -2.09
C TYR A 30 -2.28 3.86 -1.99
N TRP A 31 -1.63 2.70 -1.93
CA TRP A 31 -0.16 2.58 -1.95
C TRP A 31 0.40 2.58 -3.38
N LEU A 32 -0.46 2.40 -4.39
CA LEU A 32 -0.10 2.51 -5.81
C LEU A 32 -1.26 3.04 -6.63
N LEU A 33 -0.96 3.96 -7.54
CA LEU A 33 -1.80 4.33 -8.65
C LEU A 33 -0.93 4.40 -9.91
N GLY A 34 -1.36 3.73 -10.97
CA GLY A 34 -0.68 3.77 -12.26
C GLY A 34 -1.69 3.94 -13.38
N LEU A 35 -1.36 4.75 -14.39
CA LEU A 35 -2.24 5.08 -15.51
C LEU A 35 -1.44 4.98 -16.81
N GLN A 36 -2.06 4.44 -17.87
CA GLN A 36 -1.46 4.44 -19.22
C GLN A 36 -1.46 5.82 -19.87
N SER A 37 -2.34 6.71 -19.44
CA SER A 37 -2.46 8.08 -19.91
C SER A 37 -2.92 8.96 -18.75
N ALA A 38 -2.51 10.22 -18.75
CA ALA A 38 -2.92 11.15 -17.69
C ALA A 38 -4.44 11.35 -17.73
N GLU A 39 -5.09 11.18 -16.57
CA GLU A 39 -6.53 11.38 -16.43
C GLU A 39 -6.80 12.33 -15.24
N PRO A 40 -6.76 13.66 -15.45
CA PRO A 40 -6.91 14.65 -14.38
C PRO A 40 -8.23 14.55 -13.63
N ALA A 41 -9.30 14.07 -14.29
CA ALA A 41 -10.62 13.95 -13.69
C ALA A 41 -10.66 12.99 -12.49
N LEU A 42 -9.73 12.01 -12.42
CA LEU A 42 -9.62 11.14 -11.26
C LEU A 42 -9.30 11.93 -9.98
N PHE A 43 -8.55 13.02 -10.10
CA PHE A 43 -7.98 13.78 -8.98
C PHE A 43 -8.77 15.04 -8.60
N ALA A 44 -9.71 15.47 -9.44
CA ALA A 44 -10.53 16.66 -9.19
C ALA A 44 -11.42 16.44 -7.97
N ASP A 45 -11.51 17.36 -7.01
CA ASP A 45 -12.42 17.25 -5.86
C ASP A 45 -12.26 15.95 -5.02
N ILE A 46 -11.05 15.40 -4.88
CA ILE A 46 -10.80 14.33 -3.90
C ILE A 46 -10.73 14.93 -2.48
N ALA A 47 -11.46 14.31 -1.54
CA ALA A 47 -11.27 14.55 -0.11
C ALA A 47 -9.98 13.85 0.37
N TRP A 48 -8.84 14.49 0.11
CA TRP A 48 -7.52 13.95 0.46
C TRP A 48 -7.36 13.69 1.95
N SER A 49 -6.46 12.75 2.30
CA SER A 49 -6.21 12.34 3.69
C SER A 49 -7.44 11.79 4.41
N THR A 50 -8.32 11.10 3.67
CA THR A 50 -9.49 10.41 4.23
C THR A 50 -9.50 8.94 3.81
N ALA A 51 -10.22 8.12 4.56
CA ALA A 51 -10.40 6.69 4.24
C ALA A 51 -11.25 6.42 2.98
N THR A 52 -11.67 7.47 2.27
CA THR A 52 -12.53 7.36 1.08
C THR A 52 -11.79 7.61 -0.22
N VAL A 53 -10.50 7.95 -0.17
CA VAL A 53 -9.70 8.35 -1.34
C VAL A 53 -9.72 7.26 -2.41
N ALA A 54 -9.34 6.02 -2.09
CA ALA A 54 -9.29 4.94 -3.10
C ALA A 54 -10.67 4.61 -3.68
N ALA A 55 -11.70 4.52 -2.83
CA ALA A 55 -13.06 4.26 -3.28
C ALA A 55 -13.57 5.35 -4.22
N THR A 56 -13.27 6.62 -3.92
CA THR A 56 -13.64 7.77 -4.76
C THR A 56 -12.91 7.72 -6.10
N THR A 57 -11.60 7.43 -6.10
CA THR A 57 -10.81 7.30 -7.34
C THR A 57 -11.33 6.18 -8.24
N ILE A 58 -11.71 5.02 -7.67
CA ILE A 58 -12.31 3.90 -8.41
C ILE A 58 -13.68 4.28 -9.00
N SER A 59 -14.53 4.99 -8.23
CA SER A 59 -15.82 5.46 -8.75
C SER A 59 -15.62 6.36 -9.97
N ARG A 60 -14.68 7.30 -9.88
CA ARG A 60 -14.40 8.26 -10.96
C ARG A 60 -13.81 7.63 -12.20
N SER A 61 -13.01 6.57 -12.06
CA SER A 61 -12.52 5.88 -13.25
C SER A 61 -13.68 5.31 -14.07
N ALA A 62 -14.73 4.81 -13.41
CA ALA A 62 -15.93 4.36 -14.12
C ALA A 62 -16.69 5.51 -14.81
N GLU A 63 -16.78 6.67 -14.17
CA GLU A 63 -17.45 7.87 -14.72
C GLU A 63 -16.79 8.38 -16.02
N VAL A 64 -15.46 8.26 -16.13
CA VAL A 64 -14.70 8.68 -17.32
C VAL A 64 -14.43 7.53 -18.30
N GLY A 65 -14.99 6.35 -18.07
CA GLY A 65 -14.83 5.18 -18.93
C GLY A 65 -13.43 4.54 -18.88
N LEU A 66 -12.64 4.84 -17.86
CA LEU A 66 -11.32 4.23 -17.63
C LEU A 66 -11.47 2.89 -16.89
N SER A 67 -11.02 1.81 -17.51
CA SER A 67 -10.95 0.49 -16.86
C SER A 67 -9.92 0.51 -15.73
N MET A 68 -10.32 0.21 -14.50
CA MET A 68 -9.42 0.22 -13.33
C MET A 68 -9.22 -1.18 -12.78
N HIS A 69 -7.97 -1.66 -12.78
CA HIS A 69 -7.58 -2.91 -12.15
C HIS A 69 -7.25 -2.67 -10.67
N THR A 70 -7.96 -3.34 -9.77
CA THR A 70 -7.69 -3.25 -8.33
C THR A 70 -6.76 -4.40 -7.90
N LEU A 71 -5.61 -4.05 -7.33
CA LEU A 71 -4.65 -5.00 -6.76
C LEU A 71 -5.05 -5.42 -5.35
N ALA A 72 -4.32 -6.38 -4.77
CA ALA A 72 -4.46 -6.71 -3.36
C ALA A 72 -4.16 -5.49 -2.48
N THR A 73 -4.94 -5.34 -1.41
CA THR A 73 -4.71 -4.32 -0.39
C THR A 73 -3.36 -4.51 0.28
N TRP A 74 -2.71 -3.42 0.64
CA TRP A 74 -1.47 -3.41 1.43
C TRP A 74 -1.50 -2.30 2.47
N PHE A 75 -0.44 -2.14 3.24
CA PHE A 75 -0.32 -1.06 4.22
C PHE A 75 0.93 -0.22 3.97
N ASP A 76 0.79 1.09 4.17
CA ASP A 76 1.87 2.05 4.38
C ASP A 76 2.29 2.08 5.85
N VAL A 77 3.41 2.75 6.12
CA VAL A 77 4.00 2.83 7.45
C VAL A 77 4.14 4.30 7.84
N ASP A 78 3.04 4.86 8.32
CA ASP A 78 2.89 6.30 8.57
C ASP A 78 2.64 6.63 10.05
N ASP A 79 2.40 5.61 10.87
CA ASP A 79 2.09 5.76 12.28
C ASP A 79 2.74 4.65 13.14
N ARG A 80 2.59 4.77 14.46
CA ARG A 80 3.12 3.77 15.40
C ARG A 80 2.51 2.37 15.15
N PRO A 81 1.18 2.20 15.06
CA PRO A 81 0.57 0.89 14.79
C PRO A 81 1.09 0.19 13.52
N SER A 82 1.21 0.91 12.40
CA SER A 82 1.74 0.37 11.14
C SER A 82 3.23 0.02 11.24
N LEU A 83 4.02 0.78 12.01
CA LEU A 83 5.41 0.45 12.30
C LEU A 83 5.53 -0.81 13.17
N GLU A 84 4.68 -0.96 14.19
CA GLU A 84 4.59 -2.18 15.01
C GLU A 84 4.23 -3.40 14.17
N ARG A 85 3.29 -3.25 13.23
CA ARG A 85 2.96 -4.29 12.25
C ARG A 85 4.17 -4.65 11.40
N LEU A 86 4.87 -3.67 10.83
CA LEU A 86 6.08 -3.91 10.03
C LEU A 86 7.12 -4.71 10.82
N VAL A 87 7.44 -4.30 12.05
CA VAL A 87 8.46 -4.97 12.88
C VAL A 87 8.06 -6.41 13.20
N ARG A 88 6.79 -6.64 13.53
CA ARG A 88 6.25 -7.98 13.77
C ARG A 88 6.33 -8.87 12.51
N ASP A 89 5.94 -8.34 11.36
CA ASP A 89 5.93 -9.08 10.10
C ASP A 89 7.35 -9.45 9.64
N LEU A 90 8.35 -8.59 9.87
CA LEU A 90 9.75 -8.88 9.58
C LEU A 90 10.36 -9.96 10.50
N ALA A 91 9.79 -10.16 11.70
CA ALA A 91 10.27 -11.12 12.68
C ALA A 91 9.61 -12.51 12.56
N ALA A 92 8.53 -12.64 11.78
CA ALA A 92 7.72 -13.85 11.66
C ALA A 92 7.96 -14.56 10.32
N PRO A 93 8.98 -15.45 10.21
CA PRO A 93 9.14 -16.29 9.02
C PRO A 93 7.91 -17.17 8.80
N GLY A 94 7.43 -17.27 7.57
CA GLY A 94 6.26 -18.07 7.17
C GLY A 94 4.89 -17.42 7.40
N GLY A 95 4.82 -16.14 7.77
CA GLY A 95 3.55 -15.41 7.87
C GLY A 95 2.92 -15.08 6.50
N PRO A 96 1.71 -14.48 6.46
CA PRO A 96 1.09 -14.04 5.20
C PRO A 96 1.97 -13.06 4.40
N ASN A 97 2.92 -12.40 5.08
CA ASN A 97 3.90 -11.47 4.51
C ASN A 97 5.30 -12.08 4.31
N ASP A 98 5.50 -13.40 4.45
CA ASP A 98 6.76 -14.13 4.15
C ASP A 98 7.25 -13.91 2.70
N GLN A 99 6.36 -13.43 1.84
CA GLN A 99 6.61 -13.02 0.47
C GLN A 99 7.38 -11.68 0.36
N PHE A 100 7.64 -10.98 1.48
CA PHE A 100 8.30 -9.68 1.51
C PHE A 100 9.69 -9.74 2.17
N HIS A 101 10.69 -10.14 1.39
CA HIS A 101 12.09 -10.03 1.79
C HIS A 101 12.55 -8.56 1.76
N ALA A 102 12.69 -7.95 2.94
CA ALA A 102 13.20 -6.58 3.09
C ALA A 102 14.46 -6.54 3.98
N PRO A 103 15.60 -7.10 3.53
CA PRO A 103 16.80 -7.27 4.35
C PRO A 103 17.37 -5.93 4.85
N ALA A 104 17.35 -4.88 4.03
CA ALA A 104 17.80 -3.55 4.45
C ALA A 104 16.88 -2.94 5.52
N THR A 105 15.56 -3.09 5.36
CA THR A 105 14.58 -2.64 6.36
C THR A 105 14.72 -3.42 7.66
N ALA A 106 14.92 -4.74 7.61
CA ALA A 106 15.19 -5.57 8.79
C ALA A 106 16.49 -5.17 9.50
N ALA A 107 17.56 -4.89 8.74
CA ALA A 107 18.81 -4.38 9.31
C ALA A 107 18.61 -3.03 10.02
N CYS A 108 17.86 -2.11 9.42
CA CYS A 108 17.52 -0.82 10.04
C CYS A 108 16.70 -1.00 11.33
N VAL A 109 15.70 -1.88 11.32
CA VAL A 109 14.91 -2.24 12.52
C VAL A 109 15.80 -2.72 13.66
N ALA A 110 16.81 -3.55 13.35
CA ALA A 110 17.77 -4.06 14.32
C ALA A 110 18.71 -2.95 14.84
N GLU A 111 19.27 -2.13 13.94
CA GLU A 111 20.17 -1.02 14.29
C GLU A 111 19.50 0.00 15.22
N LEU A 112 18.24 0.35 14.91
CA LEU A 112 17.44 1.29 15.68
C LEU A 112 16.81 0.67 16.95
N ARG A 113 16.99 -0.64 17.15
CA ARG A 113 16.41 -1.43 18.26
C ARG A 113 14.90 -1.24 18.40
N LEU A 114 14.19 -1.20 17.26
CA LEU A 114 12.75 -0.90 17.26
C LEU A 114 11.93 -1.97 17.97
N THR A 115 12.34 -3.23 17.92
CA THR A 115 11.67 -4.33 18.64
C THR A 115 11.64 -4.10 20.15
N GLU A 116 12.68 -3.48 20.71
CA GLU A 116 12.74 -3.15 22.14
C GLU A 116 11.92 -1.90 22.46
N ARG A 117 12.03 -0.87 21.62
CA ARG A 117 11.37 0.42 21.79
C ARG A 117 9.85 0.38 21.60
N LEU A 118 9.37 -0.57 20.79
CA LEU A 118 7.95 -0.73 20.49
C LEU A 118 7.24 -1.72 21.42
N ARG A 119 7.95 -2.35 22.37
CA ARG A 119 7.28 -3.16 23.40
C ARG A 119 6.26 -2.32 24.16
N PRO A 120 5.04 -2.83 24.39
CA PRO A 120 4.07 -2.15 25.24
C PRO A 120 4.68 -1.98 26.64
N SER A 121 4.59 -0.77 27.19
CA SER A 121 5.05 -0.49 28.55
C SER A 121 4.18 -1.27 29.52
N MET A 122 4.79 -1.98 30.49
CA MET A 122 4.08 -2.79 31.51
C MET A 122 3.25 -1.95 32.50
N SER A 123 2.91 -0.70 32.19
CA SER A 123 2.24 0.23 33.10
C SER A 123 0.79 0.58 32.74
N ASP A 124 0.25 0.08 31.63
CA ASP A 124 -1.14 0.34 31.21
C ASP A 124 -2.03 -0.93 31.30
N ALA A 125 -1.97 -1.62 32.44
CA ALA A 125 -2.85 -2.76 32.77
C ALA A 125 -3.60 -2.48 34.07
#